data_AF-V9IFS7-F1
#
_entry.id   AF-V9IFS7-F1
#
_cell.length_a   1.000
_cell.length_b   1.000
_cell.length_c   1.000
_cell.angle_alpha   90.00
_cell.angle_beta   90.00
_cell.angle_gamma   90.00
#
_symmetry.space_group_name_H-M   'P 1'
#
loop_
_entity.id
_entity.type
_entity.pdbx_description
1 polymer ?
#
loop_
_entity_poly.entity_id
_entity_poly.type
_entity_poly.pdbx_seq_one_letter_code
_entity_poly.pdbx_strand_id
1 'polypeptide(L)'
;MDSLSPIMACQVADLANEDTPQLYITCGRGPRSTLRVLRHGLEVSEMAVSELPGNPNAVWTVKRRVDEEYDAYIIVSFVNATLVLSIGETVEEVTDSGFLGTTPTLSCSALGEDALVQVYPDGIRHIRADKRVNEWKAPGKKTIVKCAVNQRQVVIALTGGELVYFEMDPTGQLNEYTERKKNAIRSNVYGSW
;
A
#
# COMPACT_ATOMS: atom_id res chain seq x y z
N MET A 1 21.61 16.64 23.80
CA MET A 1 20.51 16.56 24.78
C MET A 1 19.66 17.80 24.58
N ASP A 2 18.44 17.62 24.11
CA ASP A 2 17.51 18.73 23.93
C ASP A 2 16.96 19.20 25.27
N SER A 3 16.88 20.52 25.43
CA SER A 3 16.32 21.17 26.62
C SER A 3 15.34 22.26 26.22
N LEU A 4 14.22 22.33 26.93
CA LEU A 4 13.21 23.37 26.77
C LEU A 4 13.47 24.59 27.68
N SER A 5 14.56 24.60 28.45
CA SER A 5 14.80 25.65 29.44
C SER A 5 15.50 26.89 28.86
N PRO A 6 15.12 28.13 29.24
CA PRO A 6 13.88 28.47 29.96
C PRO A 6 12.67 28.48 29.02
N ILE A 7 11.51 28.03 29.51
CA ILE A 7 10.23 28.22 28.83
C ILE A 7 9.70 29.61 29.19
N MET A 8 9.49 30.46 28.18
CA MET A 8 9.00 31.82 28.37
C MET A 8 7.47 31.90 28.24
N ALA A 9 6.91 31.16 27.30
CA ALA A 9 5.47 31.00 27.15
C ALA A 9 5.13 29.65 26.49
N CYS A 10 3.92 29.16 26.75
CA CYS A 10 3.36 27.96 26.13
C CYS A 10 1.91 28.24 25.76
N GLN A 11 1.53 27.93 24.52
CA GLN A 11 0.16 27.96 24.06
C GLN A 11 -0.25 26.56 23.63
N VAL A 12 -1.39 26.10 24.13
CA VAL A 12 -2.01 24.84 23.72
C VAL A 12 -3.07 25.17 22.69
N ALA A 13 -2.89 24.68 21.46
CA ALA A 13 -3.81 24.90 20.36
C ALA A 13 -3.69 23.75 19.36
N ASP A 14 -4.74 23.52 18.58
CA ASP A 14 -4.67 22.65 17.41
C ASP A 14 -4.58 23.53 16.16
N LEU A 15 -3.37 23.97 15.81
CA LEU A 15 -3.16 24.75 14.58
C LEU A 15 -2.82 23.85 13.39
N ALA A 16 -2.47 22.58 13.64
CA ALA A 16 -2.14 21.60 12.62
C ALA A 16 -3.34 20.74 12.18
N ASN A 17 -4.51 20.89 12.82
CA ASN A 17 -5.71 20.07 12.60
C ASN A 17 -5.41 18.57 12.77
N GLU A 18 -4.69 18.22 13.84
CA GLU A 18 -4.30 16.82 14.15
C GLU A 18 -5.27 16.16 15.15
N ASP A 19 -6.40 16.80 15.48
CA ASP A 19 -7.39 16.45 16.53
C ASP A 19 -6.84 16.48 17.96
N THR A 20 -5.56 16.15 18.15
CA THR A 20 -4.83 16.29 19.41
C THR A 20 -4.11 17.65 19.44
N PRO A 21 -4.35 18.51 20.44
CA PRO A 21 -3.73 19.84 20.48
C PRO A 21 -2.22 19.73 20.69
N GLN A 22 -1.46 20.59 20.00
CA GLN A 22 -0.01 20.69 20.12
C GLN A 22 0.38 21.75 21.17
N LEU A 23 1.58 21.62 21.75
CA LEU A 23 2.14 22.64 22.63
C LEU A 23 3.12 23.51 21.84
N TYR A 24 2.76 24.78 21.64
CA TYR A 24 3.59 25.79 21.01
C TYR A 24 4.37 26.55 22.08
N ILE A 25 5.69 26.30 22.15
CA ILE A 25 6.54 26.74 23.25
C ILE A 25 7.58 27.74 22.72
N THR A 26 7.62 28.94 23.29
CA THR A 26 8.75 29.85 23.11
C THR A 26 9.75 29.59 24.23
N CYS A 27 10.96 29.18 23.87
CA CYS A 27 11.98 28.77 24.84
C CYS A 27 13.40 29.14 24.39
N GLY A 28 14.34 29.12 25.33
CA GLY A 28 15.74 29.46 25.09
C GLY A 28 16.10 30.90 25.48
N ARG A 29 17.33 31.32 25.17
CA ARG A 29 17.87 32.61 25.61
C ARG A 29 18.67 33.30 24.51
N GLY A 30 18.37 34.58 24.28
CA GLY A 30 19.06 35.42 23.30
C GLY A 30 19.01 34.82 21.90
N PRO A 31 20.15 34.65 21.19
CA PRO A 31 20.17 34.10 19.83
C PRO A 31 19.85 32.60 19.76
N ARG A 32 19.80 31.89 20.90
CA ARG A 32 19.40 30.47 20.97
C ARG A 32 17.91 30.29 21.30
N SER A 33 17.12 31.35 21.20
CA SER A 33 15.68 31.26 21.41
C SER A 33 15.03 30.56 20.22
N THR A 34 14.08 29.67 20.49
CA THR A 34 13.37 28.87 19.48
C THR A 34 11.88 28.81 19.81
N LEU A 35 11.05 28.77 18.76
CA LEU A 35 9.67 28.34 18.85
C LEU A 35 9.65 26.84 18.55
N ARG A 36 9.25 26.03 19.52
CA ARG A 36 9.19 24.56 19.38
C ARG A 36 7.74 24.11 19.46
N VAL A 37 7.38 23.14 18.63
CA VAL A 37 6.07 22.48 18.67
C VAL A 37 6.27 21.10 19.27
N LEU A 38 5.67 20.83 20.43
CA LEU A 38 5.64 19.48 20.99
C LEU A 38 4.34 18.81 20.60
N ARG A 39 4.48 17.63 20.00
CA ARG A 39 3.39 16.71 19.69
C ARG A 39 3.54 15.49 20.59
N HIS A 40 2.45 15.08 21.22
CA HIS A 40 2.45 13.83 21.96
C HIS A 40 2.40 12.68 20.96
N GLY A 41 3.43 11.83 20.97
CA GLY A 41 3.52 10.70 20.05
C GLY A 41 4.88 10.03 20.10
N LEU A 42 5.12 9.18 19.11
CA LEU A 42 6.42 8.57 18.87
C LEU A 42 7.24 9.50 17.98
N GLU A 43 8.53 9.60 18.28
CA GLU A 43 9.47 10.29 17.41
C GLU A 43 9.58 9.54 16.07
N VAL A 44 9.42 10.27 14.97
CA VAL A 44 9.59 9.76 13.61
C VAL A 44 10.88 10.36 13.07
N SER A 45 11.88 9.51 12.84
CA SER A 45 13.10 9.91 12.16
C SER A 45 12.88 9.82 10.66
N GLU A 46 12.89 10.96 9.98
CA GLU A 46 12.83 11.02 8.53
C GLU A 46 14.16 10.52 7.94
N MET A 47 14.10 9.38 7.24
CA MET A 47 15.29 8.76 6.66
C MET A 47 15.58 9.27 5.24
N ALA A 48 14.53 9.62 4.50
CA ALA A 48 14.61 10.12 3.14
C ALA A 48 13.32 10.86 2.76
N VAL A 49 13.44 11.87 1.91
CA VAL A 49 12.31 12.55 1.26
C VAL A 49 12.56 12.65 -0.23
N SER A 50 11.53 12.29 -0.98
CA SER A 50 11.47 12.43 -2.43
C SER A 50 10.09 12.95 -2.81
N GLU A 51 10.05 14.01 -3.60
CA GLU A 51 8.80 14.56 -4.11
C GLU A 51 8.26 13.69 -5.24
N LEU A 52 6.98 13.35 -5.17
CA LEU A 52 6.30 12.55 -6.18
C LEU A 52 5.47 13.42 -7.12
N PRO A 53 5.42 13.10 -8.42
CA PRO A 53 4.58 13.84 -9.36
C PRO A 53 3.10 13.53 -9.11
N GLY A 54 2.29 14.56 -8.85
CA GLY A 54 0.86 14.40 -8.64
C GLY A 54 0.50 13.79 -7.28
N ASN A 55 -0.72 13.28 -7.15
CA ASN A 55 -1.27 12.82 -5.87
C ASN A 55 -1.28 11.28 -5.80
N PRO A 56 -0.34 10.65 -5.09
CA PRO A 56 -0.35 9.21 -4.88
C PRO A 56 -1.55 8.83 -3.98
N ASN A 57 -2.13 7.65 -4.22
CA ASN A 57 -3.27 7.14 -3.46
C ASN A 57 -2.95 5.86 -2.66
N ALA A 58 -1.84 5.19 -2.96
CA ALA A 58 -1.37 4.03 -2.21
C ALA A 58 0.13 3.78 -2.42
N VAL A 59 0.74 3.08 -1.46
CA VAL A 59 2.15 2.68 -1.49
C VAL A 59 2.33 1.28 -0.90
N TRP A 60 3.22 0.47 -1.50
CA TRP A 60 3.62 -0.83 -0.99
C TRP A 60 5.13 -1.02 -1.12
N THR A 61 5.71 -1.80 -0.23
CA THR A 61 7.05 -2.36 -0.41
C THR A 61 6.96 -3.87 -0.57
N VAL A 62 7.79 -4.44 -1.45
CA VAL A 62 7.82 -5.88 -1.68
C VAL A 62 9.25 -6.38 -1.83
N LYS A 63 9.53 -7.54 -1.24
CA LYS A 63 10.76 -8.31 -1.48
C LYS A 63 10.69 -9.02 -2.81
N ARG A 64 11.83 -9.26 -3.45
CA ARG A 64 11.89 -10.10 -4.65
C ARG A 64 11.73 -11.57 -4.26
N ARG A 65 12.29 -11.96 -3.12
CA ARG A 65 12.14 -13.30 -2.55
C ARG A 65 11.84 -13.23 -1.06
N VAL A 66 11.14 -14.24 -0.54
CA VAL A 66 10.72 -14.28 0.87
C VAL A 66 11.89 -14.41 1.85
N ASP A 67 13.02 -14.99 1.40
CA ASP A 67 14.24 -15.20 2.17
C ASP A 67 15.19 -13.99 2.17
N GLU A 68 14.90 -12.95 1.39
CA GLU A 68 15.70 -11.72 1.39
C GLU A 68 15.48 -10.93 2.68
N GLU A 69 16.55 -10.32 3.20
CA GLU A 69 16.47 -9.46 4.38
C GLU A 69 15.75 -8.14 4.07
N TYR A 70 16.07 -7.55 2.92
CA TYR A 70 15.61 -6.23 2.48
C TYR A 70 14.52 -6.31 1.41
N ASP A 71 13.69 -5.28 1.34
CA ASP A 71 12.72 -5.10 0.26
C ASP A 71 13.45 -4.68 -1.04
N ALA A 72 12.90 -5.09 -2.18
CA ALA A 72 13.49 -4.84 -3.49
C ALA A 72 12.80 -3.70 -4.25
N TYR A 73 11.50 -3.49 -4.00
CA TYR A 73 10.71 -2.50 -4.73
C TYR A 73 9.83 -1.66 -3.82
N ILE A 74 9.67 -0.39 -4.18
CA ILE A 74 8.62 0.52 -3.69
C ILE A 74 7.66 0.76 -4.85
N ILE A 75 6.39 0.47 -4.65
CA ILE A 75 5.33 0.64 -5.64
C ILE A 75 4.43 1.76 -5.18
N VAL A 76 4.26 2.79 -6.00
CA VAL A 76 3.41 3.94 -5.73
C VAL A 76 2.29 3.98 -6.76
N SER A 77 1.05 3.93 -6.31
CA SER A 77 -0.12 4.03 -7.19
C SER A 77 -0.65 5.46 -7.24
N PHE A 78 -0.94 5.93 -8.45
CA PHE A 78 -1.64 7.17 -8.75
C PHE A 78 -3.03 6.86 -9.28
N VAL A 79 -3.82 7.89 -9.63
CA VAL A 79 -5.18 7.69 -10.17
C VAL A 79 -5.16 6.96 -11.51
N ASN A 80 -4.15 7.21 -12.36
CA ASN A 80 -4.09 6.72 -13.74
C ASN A 80 -2.81 5.95 -14.09
N ALA A 81 -1.91 5.73 -13.11
CA ALA A 81 -0.61 5.12 -13.35
C ALA A 81 -0.06 4.49 -12.07
N THR A 82 0.97 3.68 -12.22
CA THR A 82 1.77 3.11 -11.13
C THR A 82 3.25 3.39 -11.40
N LEU A 83 3.94 3.95 -10.42
CA LEU A 83 5.38 4.16 -10.43
C LEU A 83 6.05 3.03 -9.64
N VAL A 84 7.12 2.47 -10.19
CA VAL A 84 7.88 1.38 -9.56
C VAL A 84 9.31 1.83 -9.38
N LEU A 85 9.76 1.84 -8.13
CA LEU A 85 11.11 2.19 -7.74
C LEU A 85 11.83 0.94 -7.26
N SER A 86 13.07 0.73 -7.71
CA SER A 86 13.95 -0.30 -7.18
C SER A 86 14.74 0.25 -6.00
N ILE A 87 14.90 -0.57 -4.96
CA ILE A 87 15.72 -0.28 -3.79
C ILE A 87 17.10 -0.91 -4.03
N GLY A 88 18.14 -0.08 -4.09
CA GLY A 88 19.54 -0.49 -4.20
C GLY A 88 20.44 0.43 -3.37
N GLU A 89 21.62 0.77 -3.89
CA GLU A 89 22.44 1.85 -3.33
C GLU A 89 21.71 3.21 -3.43
N THR A 90 21.06 3.42 -4.57
CA THR A 90 20.16 4.52 -4.87
C THR A 90 18.75 3.99 -5.11
N VAL A 91 17.75 4.86 -4.93
CA VAL A 91 16.36 4.57 -5.30
C VAL A 91 16.13 5.10 -6.72
N GLU A 92 15.78 4.20 -7.64
CA GLU A 92 15.64 4.54 -9.06
C GLU A 92 14.35 3.97 -9.65
N GLU A 93 13.75 4.70 -10.59
CA GLU A 93 12.58 4.21 -11.35
C GLU A 93 12.98 3.08 -12.30
N VAL A 94 12.21 1.99 -12.28
CA VAL A 94 12.46 0.81 -13.11
C VAL A 94 11.23 0.40 -13.92
N THR A 95 11.45 0.00 -15.16
CA THR A 95 10.39 -0.42 -16.11
C THR A 95 10.43 -1.92 -16.44
N ASP A 96 11.52 -2.61 -16.12
CA ASP A 96 11.72 -4.03 -16.42
C ASP A 96 11.33 -4.97 -15.26
N SER A 97 10.61 -4.44 -14.27
CA SER A 97 10.15 -5.15 -13.07
C SER A 97 8.98 -6.12 -13.32
N GLY A 98 8.30 -6.01 -14.46
CA GLY A 98 7.12 -6.81 -14.83
C GLY A 98 5.78 -6.22 -14.36
N PHE A 99 5.81 -5.28 -13.41
CA PHE A 99 4.63 -4.52 -12.99
C PHE A 99 4.08 -3.67 -14.14
N LEU A 100 2.77 -3.49 -14.16
CA LEU A 100 2.07 -2.63 -15.10
C LEU A 100 2.01 -1.21 -14.57
N GLY A 101 2.74 -0.30 -15.22
CA GLY A 101 2.78 1.12 -14.85
C GLY A 101 1.66 1.99 -15.43
N THR A 102 0.90 1.50 -16.42
CA THR A 102 -0.06 2.33 -17.18
C THR A 102 -1.48 2.36 -16.58
N THR A 103 -1.67 1.78 -15.40
CA THR A 103 -2.95 1.71 -14.69
C THR A 103 -2.70 1.83 -13.18
N PRO A 104 -3.65 2.33 -12.38
CA PRO A 104 -3.57 2.27 -10.92
C PRO A 104 -3.41 0.84 -10.42
N THR A 105 -2.74 0.69 -9.28
CA THR A 105 -2.57 -0.57 -8.57
C THR A 105 -3.45 -0.61 -7.33
N LEU A 106 -4.11 -1.73 -7.09
CA LEU A 106 -4.93 -1.98 -5.90
C LEU A 106 -4.17 -2.71 -4.79
N SER A 107 -3.20 -3.55 -5.16
CA SER A 107 -2.30 -4.23 -4.22
C SER A 107 -1.07 -4.77 -4.94
N CYS A 108 0.08 -4.72 -4.26
CA CYS A 108 1.29 -5.45 -4.63
C CYS A 108 1.75 -6.28 -3.44
N SER A 109 2.16 -7.53 -3.70
CA SER A 109 2.67 -8.41 -2.64
C SER A 109 3.61 -9.47 -3.22
N ALA A 110 4.52 -9.97 -2.39
CA ALA A 110 5.20 -11.23 -2.67
C ALA A 110 4.21 -12.40 -2.52
N LEU A 111 4.27 -13.35 -3.44
CA LEU A 111 3.41 -14.53 -3.50
C LEU A 111 4.31 -15.75 -3.70
N GLY A 112 4.23 -16.72 -2.79
CA GLY A 112 5.17 -17.84 -2.77
C GLY A 112 6.58 -17.41 -2.34
N GLU A 113 7.58 -18.12 -2.86
CA GLU A 113 8.98 -17.90 -2.47
C GLU A 113 9.65 -16.78 -3.26
N ASP A 114 9.33 -16.65 -4.55
CA ASP A 114 10.09 -15.83 -5.51
C ASP A 114 9.21 -15.19 -6.60
N ALA A 115 7.89 -15.13 -6.38
CA ALA A 115 6.96 -14.49 -7.30
C ALA A 115 6.31 -13.27 -6.67
N LEU A 116 5.86 -12.36 -7.54
CA LEU A 116 5.17 -11.14 -7.18
C LEU A 116 3.77 -11.18 -7.77
N VAL A 117 2.82 -10.55 -7.09
CA VAL A 117 1.48 -10.33 -7.60
C VAL A 117 1.14 -8.85 -7.56
N GLN A 118 0.59 -8.36 -8.67
CA GLN A 118 -0.01 -7.04 -8.80
C GLN A 118 -1.48 -7.21 -9.12
N VAL A 119 -2.34 -6.62 -8.31
CA VAL A 119 -3.77 -6.51 -8.59
C VAL A 119 -4.06 -5.10 -9.07
N TYR A 120 -4.71 -4.96 -10.23
CA TYR A 120 -5.12 -3.69 -10.83
C TYR A 120 -6.58 -3.78 -11.28
N PRO A 121 -7.27 -2.66 -11.60
CA PRO A 121 -8.72 -2.71 -11.86
C PRO A 121 -9.14 -3.70 -12.95
N ASP A 122 -8.31 -3.88 -13.98
CA ASP A 122 -8.66 -4.72 -15.13
C ASP A 122 -8.15 -6.17 -15.01
N GLY A 123 -7.42 -6.51 -13.93
CA GLY A 123 -6.84 -7.85 -13.82
C GLY A 123 -5.84 -8.09 -12.69
N ILE A 124 -5.16 -9.23 -12.78
CA ILE A 124 -4.10 -9.66 -11.89
C ILE A 124 -2.88 -10.01 -12.75
N ARG A 125 -1.71 -9.48 -12.40
CA ARG A 125 -0.42 -9.91 -12.93
C ARG A 125 0.31 -10.74 -11.90
N HIS A 126 0.67 -11.96 -12.27
CA HIS A 126 1.55 -12.83 -11.53
C HIS A 126 2.92 -12.87 -12.23
N ILE A 127 3.93 -12.30 -11.58
CA ILE A 127 5.28 -12.09 -12.11
C ILE A 127 6.19 -13.10 -11.44
N ARG A 128 6.74 -14.05 -12.19
CA ARG A 128 7.65 -15.07 -11.68
C ARG A 128 9.10 -14.57 -11.65
N ALA A 129 9.95 -15.23 -10.87
CA ALA A 129 11.39 -14.93 -10.80
C ALA A 129 12.11 -14.94 -12.15
N ASP A 130 11.66 -15.78 -13.10
CA ASP A 130 12.22 -15.85 -14.45
C ASP A 130 11.66 -14.79 -15.41
N LYS A 131 11.06 -13.72 -14.87
CA LYS A 131 10.43 -12.60 -15.57
C LYS A 131 9.23 -12.98 -16.44
N ARG A 132 8.71 -14.22 -16.34
CA ARG A 132 7.43 -14.56 -16.98
C ARG A 132 6.28 -13.87 -16.26
N VAL A 133 5.43 -13.20 -17.03
CA VAL A 133 4.22 -12.55 -16.54
C VAL A 133 3.01 -13.32 -17.02
N ASN A 134 2.24 -13.84 -16.07
CA ASN A 134 0.93 -14.42 -16.31
C ASN A 134 -0.14 -13.37 -15.96
N GLU A 135 -1.00 -13.04 -16.93
CA GLU A 135 -2.04 -12.04 -16.76
C GLU A 135 -3.42 -12.71 -16.74
N TRP A 136 -4.16 -12.49 -15.65
CA TRP A 136 -5.59 -12.78 -15.58
C TRP A 136 -6.35 -11.49 -15.82
N LYS A 137 -7.27 -11.49 -16.79
CA LYS A 137 -8.10 -10.32 -17.10
C LYS A 137 -9.49 -10.49 -16.52
N ALA A 138 -10.03 -9.42 -15.95
CA ALA A 138 -11.39 -9.42 -15.44
C ALA A 138 -12.40 -9.75 -16.56
N PRO A 139 -13.40 -10.62 -16.28
CA PRO A 139 -14.31 -11.10 -17.32
C PRO A 139 -15.28 -10.00 -17.79
N GLY A 140 -15.45 -9.88 -19.11
CA GLY A 140 -16.41 -8.98 -19.73
C GLY A 140 -16.03 -7.50 -19.56
N LYS A 141 -16.93 -6.72 -18.94
CA LYS A 141 -16.73 -5.29 -18.62
C LYS A 141 -16.60 -5.05 -17.11
N LYS A 142 -16.32 -6.10 -16.33
CA LYS A 142 -16.15 -5.98 -14.89
C LYS A 142 -14.76 -5.46 -14.55
N THR A 143 -14.66 -4.78 -13.42
CA THR A 143 -13.38 -4.34 -12.85
C THR A 143 -13.28 -4.81 -11.41
N ILE A 144 -12.05 -4.98 -10.92
CA ILE A 144 -11.75 -5.29 -9.54
C ILE A 144 -11.90 -4.00 -8.72
N VAL A 145 -12.70 -4.08 -7.65
CA VAL A 145 -13.00 -2.94 -6.76
C VAL A 145 -12.24 -3.05 -5.44
N LYS A 146 -12.03 -4.28 -4.96
CA LYS A 146 -11.27 -4.60 -3.74
C LYS A 146 -10.50 -5.89 -3.92
N CYS A 147 -9.42 -6.03 -3.18
CA CYS A 147 -8.64 -7.26 -3.12
C CYS A 147 -8.08 -7.49 -1.72
N ALA A 148 -7.74 -8.74 -1.43
CA ALA A 148 -6.99 -9.16 -0.27
C ALA A 148 -5.97 -10.20 -0.72
N VAL A 149 -4.72 -9.99 -0.37
CA VAL A 149 -3.59 -10.83 -0.77
C VAL A 149 -2.89 -11.34 0.48
N ASN A 150 -2.47 -12.60 0.46
CA ASN A 150 -1.53 -13.14 1.43
C ASN A 150 -0.43 -13.94 0.71
N GLN A 151 0.38 -14.68 1.47
CA GLN A 151 1.55 -15.39 0.95
C GLN A 151 1.25 -16.45 -0.12
N ARG A 152 0.03 -17.01 -0.18
CA ARG A 152 -0.33 -18.08 -1.14
C ARG A 152 -1.72 -17.92 -1.76
N GLN A 153 -2.46 -16.90 -1.39
CA GLN A 153 -3.86 -16.72 -1.75
C GLN A 153 -4.13 -15.29 -2.20
N VAL A 154 -4.98 -15.15 -3.21
CA VAL A 154 -5.45 -13.87 -3.71
C VAL A 154 -6.96 -13.93 -3.80
N VAL A 155 -7.65 -13.01 -3.13
CA VAL A 155 -9.10 -12.83 -3.23
C VAL A 155 -9.38 -11.48 -3.85
N ILE A 156 -10.26 -11.42 -4.84
CA ILE A 156 -10.68 -10.17 -5.48
C ILE A 156 -12.21 -10.05 -5.45
N ALA A 157 -12.69 -8.82 -5.37
CA ALA A 157 -14.11 -8.49 -5.50
C ALA A 157 -14.31 -7.66 -6.77
N LEU A 158 -15.13 -8.16 -7.67
CA LEU A 158 -15.49 -7.50 -8.93
C LEU A 158 -16.70 -6.58 -8.76
N THR A 159 -16.91 -5.70 -9.74
CA THR A 159 -18.16 -4.95 -9.87
C THR A 159 -19.36 -5.91 -9.89
N GLY A 160 -20.39 -5.57 -9.11
CA GLY A 160 -21.56 -6.43 -8.86
C GLY A 160 -21.40 -7.40 -7.68
N GLY A 161 -20.31 -7.31 -6.90
CA GLY A 161 -20.15 -8.07 -5.66
C GLY A 161 -19.76 -9.54 -5.84
N GLU A 162 -19.26 -9.90 -7.03
CA GLU A 162 -18.74 -11.24 -7.30
C GLU A 162 -17.33 -11.38 -6.72
N LEU A 163 -17.11 -12.42 -5.92
CA LEU A 163 -15.80 -12.76 -5.40
C LEU A 163 -15.14 -13.82 -6.27
N VAL A 164 -13.86 -13.63 -6.58
CA VAL A 164 -13.02 -14.61 -7.25
C VAL A 164 -11.84 -14.92 -6.34
N TYR A 165 -11.55 -16.21 -6.19
CA TYR A 165 -10.49 -16.71 -5.32
C TYR A 165 -9.42 -17.41 -6.16
N PHE A 166 -8.17 -17.11 -5.85
CA PHE A 166 -7.00 -17.74 -6.45
C PHE A 166 -6.10 -18.31 -5.36
N GLU A 167 -5.52 -19.47 -5.66
CA GLU A 167 -4.56 -20.12 -4.77
C GLU A 167 -3.33 -20.54 -5.57
N MET A 168 -2.16 -20.30 -4.96
CA MET A 168 -0.89 -20.75 -5.51
C MET A 168 -0.68 -22.23 -5.16
N ASP A 169 -0.56 -23.04 -6.20
CA ASP A 169 -0.25 -24.46 -6.04
C ASP A 169 1.23 -24.68 -5.64
N PRO A 170 1.61 -25.90 -5.23
CA PRO A 170 3.00 -26.22 -4.89
C PRO A 170 3.99 -26.05 -6.05
N THR A 171 3.54 -25.94 -7.31
CA THR A 171 4.38 -25.71 -8.49
C THR A 171 4.63 -24.21 -8.76
N GLY A 172 4.02 -23.35 -7.94
CA GLY A 172 4.11 -21.90 -8.05
C GLY A 172 3.16 -21.33 -9.10
N GLN A 173 2.14 -22.06 -9.55
CA GLN A 173 1.13 -21.54 -10.46
C GLN A 173 -0.07 -21.02 -9.66
N LEU A 174 -0.55 -19.82 -10.03
CA LEU A 174 -1.74 -19.21 -9.43
C LEU A 174 -2.98 -19.67 -10.19
N ASN A 175 -3.83 -20.45 -9.54
CA ASN A 175 -5.02 -21.04 -10.14
C ASN A 175 -6.30 -20.40 -9.62
N GLU A 176 -7.23 -20.08 -10.52
CA GLU A 176 -8.57 -19.64 -10.17
C GLU A 176 -9.38 -20.83 -9.64
N TYR A 177 -9.98 -20.68 -8.45
CA TYR A 177 -10.86 -21.71 -7.90
C TYR A 177 -12.29 -21.47 -8.39
N THR A 178 -12.73 -22.29 -9.34
CA THR A 178 -14.03 -22.12 -10.02
C THR A 178 -15.22 -22.68 -9.21
N GLU A 179 -15.00 -23.15 -7.98
CA GLU A 179 -16.06 -23.76 -7.18
C GLU A 179 -17.06 -22.70 -6.72
N ARG A 180 -18.08 -22.47 -7.55
CA ARG A 180 -19.19 -21.56 -7.27
C ARG A 180 -20.05 -22.15 -6.14
N LYS A 181 -19.72 -21.84 -4.89
CA LYS A 181 -20.77 -21.84 -3.85
C LYS A 181 -21.76 -20.73 -4.21
N LYS A 182 -22.90 -21.12 -4.79
CA LYS A 182 -24.08 -20.26 -4.86
C LYS A 182 -24.46 -19.90 -3.43
N ASN A 183 -23.93 -18.79 -2.92
CA ASN A 183 -24.53 -18.13 -1.77
C ASN A 183 -25.82 -17.48 -2.26
N ALA A 184 -26.87 -18.29 -2.32
CA ALA A 184 -28.23 -17.78 -2.34
C ALA A 184 -28.43 -17.03 -1.03
N ILE A 185 -28.22 -15.72 -1.02
CA ILE A 185 -28.86 -14.85 -0.04
C ILE A 185 -30.33 -14.77 -0.46
N ARG A 186 -31.07 -15.85 -0.18
CA ARG A 186 -32.52 -15.89 0.01
C ARG A 186 -32.69 -16.28 1.47
N SER A 187 -33.47 -15.63 2.32
CA SER A 187 -34.56 -14.68 2.12
C SER A 187 -35.00 -14.17 3.50
N ASN A 188 -35.76 -13.07 3.51
CA ASN A 188 -36.79 -12.72 4.50
C ASN A 188 -36.37 -12.41 5.94
N VAL A 189 -36.28 -11.12 6.27
CA VAL A 189 -36.89 -10.57 7.50
C VAL A 189 -37.46 -9.18 7.21
N TYR A 190 -38.64 -9.12 6.59
CA TYR A 190 -39.61 -8.05 6.89
C TYR A 190 -40.83 -8.75 7.48
N GLY A 191 -40.72 -9.12 8.75
CA GLY A 191 -41.82 -9.54 9.60
C GLY A 191 -42.10 -8.41 10.58
N SER A 192 -43.30 -7.86 10.47
CA SER A 192 -43.88 -6.78 11.24
C SER A 192 -43.81 -7.01 12.76
N TRP A 193 -43.52 -5.94 13.50
CA TRP A 193 -44.10 -5.64 14.81
C TRP A 193 -44.48 -4.17 14.85
#